data_AF-A0A5C3KB15-F1
#
_entry.id   AF-A0A5C3KB15-F1
#
_cell.length_a   1.000
_cell.length_b   1.000
_cell.length_c   1.000
_cell.angle_alpha   90.00
_cell.angle_beta   90.00
_cell.angle_gamma   90.00
#
_symmetry.space_group_name_H-M   'P 1'
#
loop_
_entity.id
_entity.type
_entity.pdbx_description
1 polymer ?
#
loop_
_entity_poly.entity_id
_entity_poly.type
_entity_poly.pdbx_seq_one_letter_code
_entity_poly.pdbx_strand_id
1 'polypeptide(L)'
;IWLGDFNQHSPLWDEERNSHLFTGSNNTLTEPLLRMTEHHEMEMALPKDIPTLRALNTKNLTWVDNVFVMGDLMDQVISCDTLP
;
A
#
# COMPACT_ATOMS: atom_id res chain seq x y z
N ILE A 1 4.36 -13.63 3.22
CA ILE A 1 3.20 -12.74 2.96
C ILE A 1 2.99 -11.86 4.18
N TRP A 2 2.90 -10.54 3.99
CA TRP A 2 2.41 -9.58 4.98
C TRP A 2 1.12 -8.96 4.43
N LEU A 3 0.07 -8.93 5.25
CA LEU A 3 -1.25 -8.46 4.85
C LEU A 3 -1.89 -7.72 6.02
N GLY A 4 -2.41 -6.52 5.77
CA GLY A 4 -3.17 -5.79 6.77
C GLY A 4 -3.29 -4.30 6.46
N ASP A 5 -3.88 -3.58 7.41
CA ASP A 5 -3.96 -2.12 7.42
C ASP A 5 -2.64 -1.57 7.96
N PHE A 6 -1.87 -0.92 7.07
CA PHE A 6 -0.62 -0.25 7.45
C PHE A 6 -0.87 1.22 7.83
N ASN A 7 -2.00 1.78 7.41
CA ASN A 7 -2.36 3.18 7.60
C ASN A 7 -1.23 4.15 7.20
N GLN A 8 -0.49 3.80 6.14
CA GLN A 8 0.58 4.61 5.57
C GLN A 8 0.22 5.03 4.14
N HIS A 9 0.57 6.26 3.80
CA HIS A 9 0.39 6.82 2.46
C HIS A 9 1.74 6.91 1.75
N SER A 10 1.77 6.54 0.48
CA SER A 10 2.98 6.61 -0.35
C SER A 10 2.62 6.82 -1.81
N PRO A 11 3.40 7.63 -2.56
CA PRO A 11 3.24 7.76 -4.01
C PRO A 11 3.52 6.46 -4.78
N LEU A 12 4.11 5.45 -4.13
CA LEU A 12 4.39 4.15 -4.74
C LEU A 12 3.11 3.35 -5.03
N TRP A 13 2.09 3.44 -4.17
CA TRP A 13 0.84 2.69 -4.30
C TRP A 13 -0.42 3.56 -4.30
N ASP A 14 -0.43 4.64 -3.52
CA ASP A 14 -1.59 5.52 -3.42
C ASP A 14 -1.68 6.44 -4.64
N GLU A 15 -2.89 6.93 -4.91
CA GLU A 15 -3.17 7.75 -6.09
C GLU A 15 -2.59 9.17 -5.96
N GLU A 16 -2.22 9.79 -7.08
CA GLU A 16 -1.66 11.15 -7.10
C GLU A 16 -2.62 12.20 -6.52
N ARG A 17 -3.94 11.99 -6.62
CA ARG A 17 -4.95 12.87 -5.97
C ARG A 17 -4.78 12.95 -4.45
N ASN A 18 -4.17 11.93 -3.85
CA ASN A 18 -3.84 11.85 -2.44
C ASN A 18 -2.47 12.45 -2.11
N SER A 19 -1.83 13.18 -3.03
CA SER A 19 -0.54 13.85 -2.81
C SER A 19 -0.49 14.76 -1.58
N HIS A 20 -1.62 15.36 -1.20
CA HIS A 20 -1.77 16.13 0.02
C HIS A 20 -1.54 15.32 1.32
N LEU A 21 -1.62 13.99 1.26
CA LEU A 21 -1.33 13.06 2.36
C LEU A 21 0.15 12.68 2.45
N PHE A 22 0.97 12.96 1.42
CA PHE A 22 2.41 12.66 1.39
C PHE A 22 3.22 13.77 2.09
N THR A 23 2.80 14.13 3.29
CA THR A 23 3.48 15.13 4.13
C THR A 23 4.83 14.62 4.62
N GLY A 24 5.74 15.50 5.00
CA GLY A 24 7.06 15.10 5.53
C GLY A 24 6.96 14.17 6.75
N SER A 25 5.98 14.39 7.63
CA SER A 25 5.69 13.51 8.77
C SER A 25 5.19 12.13 8.32
N ASN A 26 4.29 12.05 7.35
CA ASN A 26 3.83 10.76 6.83
C ASN A 26 4.96 10.02 6.12
N ASN A 27 5.77 10.70 5.30
CA ASN A 27 6.89 10.06 4.62
C ASN A 27 7.90 9.48 5.62
N THR A 28 8.12 10.15 6.76
CA THR A 28 8.98 9.64 7.83
C THR A 28 8.42 8.36 8.48
N LEU A 29 7.09 8.22 8.56
CA LEU A 29 6.43 7.02 9.09
C LEU A 29 6.37 5.88 8.06
N THR A 30 6.24 6.22 6.77
CA THR A 30 6.24 5.26 5.66
C THR A 30 7.64 4.69 5.38
N GLU A 31 8.71 5.48 5.58
CA GLU A 31 10.08 5.09 5.23
C GLU A 31 10.57 3.77 5.89
N PRO A 32 10.36 3.52 7.20
CA PRO A 32 10.70 2.24 7.81
C PRO A 32 10.01 1.04 7.15
N LEU A 33 8.76 1.19 6.73
CA LEU A 33 8.02 0.13 6.03
C LEU A 33 8.69 -0.17 4.68
N LEU A 34 9.04 0.85 3.90
CA LEU A 34 9.73 0.68 2.62
C LEU A 34 11.09 -0.01 2.78
N ARG A 35 11.85 0.38 3.80
CA ARG A 35 13.15 -0.25 4.11
C ARG A 35 12.99 -1.72 4.50
N MET A 36 11.94 -2.05 5.25
CA MET A 36 11.64 -3.44 5.61
C MET A 36 11.23 -4.27 4.40
N THR A 37 10.42 -3.71 3.49
CA THR A 37 10.02 -4.42 2.26
C THR A 37 11.23 -4.65 1.35
N GLU A 38 12.11 -3.66 1.22
CA GLU A 38 13.35 -3.80 0.45
C GLU A 38 14.28 -4.85 1.08
N HIS A 39 14.48 -4.80 2.40
CA HIS A 39 15.38 -5.71 3.11
C HIS A 39 14.95 -7.18 3.02
N HIS A 40 13.64 -7.44 2.99
CA HIS A 40 13.08 -8.78 2.93
C HIS A 40 12.63 -9.20 1.51
N GLU A 41 13.00 -8.43 0.48
CA GLU A 41 12.64 -8.71 -0.92
C GLU A 41 11.13 -8.90 -1.09
N MET A 42 10.36 -8.02 -0.46
CA MET A 42 8.90 -8.06 -0.47
C MET A 42 8.35 -7.14 -1.56
N GLU A 43 7.49 -7.68 -2.40
CA GLU A 43 6.82 -7.00 -3.51
C GLU A 43 5.33 -6.81 -3.21
N MET A 44 4.73 -5.74 -3.74
CA MET A 44 3.31 -5.48 -3.57
C MET A 44 2.48 -6.34 -4.53
N ALA A 45 1.64 -7.21 -3.99
CA ALA A 45 0.80 -8.10 -4.77
C ALA A 45 -0.51 -7.47 -5.22
N LEU A 46 -1.03 -6.48 -4.49
CA LEU A 46 -2.23 -5.75 -4.91
C LEU A 46 -1.87 -4.77 -6.04
N PRO A 47 -2.57 -4.80 -7.19
CA PRO A 47 -2.26 -3.92 -8.33
C PRO A 47 -2.47 -2.44 -8.03
N LYS A 48 -1.60 -1.58 -8.57
CA LYS A 48 -1.62 -0.12 -8.35
C LYS A 48 -2.96 0.54 -8.72
N ASP A 49 -3.27 1.67 -8.07
CA ASP A 49 -4.47 2.50 -8.20
C ASP A 49 -5.81 1.83 -7.81
N ILE A 50 -5.81 0.82 -6.92
CA ILE A 50 -7.01 0.21 -6.32
C ILE A 50 -7.19 0.69 -4.87
N PRO A 51 -8.17 1.56 -4.57
CA PRO A 51 -8.38 2.05 -3.21
C PRO A 51 -8.96 0.95 -2.31
N THR A 52 -8.44 0.85 -1.09
CA THR A 52 -8.86 -0.16 -0.10
C THR A 52 -9.78 0.41 0.99
N LEU A 53 -9.77 1.74 1.14
CA LEU A 53 -10.55 2.44 2.16
C LEU A 53 -11.28 3.64 1.57
N ARG A 54 -12.56 3.79 1.95
CA ARG A 54 -13.32 5.03 1.74
C ARG A 54 -13.54 5.74 3.08
N ALA A 55 -12.88 6.87 3.27
CA ALA A 55 -13.03 7.68 4.47
C ALA A 55 -14.49 8.09 4.69
N LEU A 56 -15.04 7.85 5.87
CA LEU A 56 -16.47 8.04 6.14
C LEU A 56 -16.94 9.49 5.99
N ASN A 57 -16.11 10.45 6.42
CA ASN A 57 -16.48 11.86 6.49
C ASN A 57 -16.25 12.59 5.16
N THR A 58 -15.10 12.41 4.54
CA THR A 58 -14.72 13.11 3.30
C THR A 58 -15.13 12.35 2.04
N LYS A 59 -15.48 11.06 2.17
CA LYS A 59 -15.66 10.12 1.06
C LYS A 59 -14.40 9.94 0.20
N ASN A 60 -13.25 10.42 0.68
CA ASN A 60 -11.98 10.24 0.00
C ASN A 60 -11.62 8.76 -0.06
N LEU A 61 -11.15 8.33 -1.22
CA LEU A 61 -10.72 6.97 -1.48
C LEU A 61 -9.20 6.92 -1.38
N THR A 62 -8.71 6.10 -0.46
CA THR A 62 -7.29 5.95 -0.11
C THR A 62 -6.88 4.50 -0.16
N TRP A 63 -5.58 4.29 -0.35
CA TRP A 63 -4.97 2.97 -0.28
C TRP A 63 -4.09 2.86 0.98
N VAL A 64 -4.61 2.14 1.97
CA VAL A 64 -3.93 1.93 3.28
C VAL A 64 -3.75 0.46 3.66
N ASP A 65 -4.49 -0.44 3.02
CA ASP A 65 -4.31 -1.88 3.19
C ASP A 65 -3.33 -2.39 2.13
N ASN A 66 -2.28 -3.09 2.55
CA ASN A 66 -1.27 -3.60 1.62
C ASN A 66 -1.15 -5.11 1.71
N VAL A 67 -0.79 -5.72 0.57
CA VAL A 67 -0.47 -7.15 0.47
C VAL A 67 0.94 -7.25 -0.08
N PHE A 68 1.89 -7.62 0.77
CA PHE A 68 3.27 -7.85 0.39
C PHE A 68 3.57 -9.35 0.32
N VAL A 69 4.22 -9.78 -0.74
CA VAL A 69 4.63 -11.17 -0.98
C VAL A 69 6.13 -11.18 -1.27
N MET A 70 6.84 -12.22 -0.84
CA MET A 70 8.26 -12.34 -1.18
C MET A 70 8.40 -12.49 -2.69
N GLY A 71 9.37 -11.80 -3.31
CA GLY A 71 9.50 -11.73 -4.77
C GLY A 71 9.57 -13.12 -5.43
N ASP A 72 10.29 -14.06 -4.82
CA ASP A 72 10.39 -15.46 -5.29
C ASP A 72 9.08 -16.27 -5.23
N LEU A 73 8.10 -15.80 -4.46
CA LEU A 73 6.76 -16.39 -4.35
C LEU A 73 5.72 -15.63 -5.18
N MET A 74 6.09 -14.52 -5.81
CA MET A 74 5.14 -13.66 -6.53
C MET A 74 4.49 -14.38 -7.72
N ASP A 75 5.24 -15.23 -8.44
CA ASP A 75 4.73 -16.06 -9.54
C ASP A 75 3.68 -17.11 -9.10
N GLN A 76 3.57 -17.37 -7.79
CA GLN A 76 2.56 -18.28 -7.23
C GLN A 76 1.26 -17.56 -6.88
N VAL A 77 1.23 -16.22 -6.93
CA VAL A 77 0.03 -15.42 -6.70
C VAL A 77 -0.82 -15.43 -7.97
N ILE A 78 -1.95 -16.15 -7.94
CA ILE A 78 -2.87 -16.26 -9.07
C ILE A 78 -3.66 -14.95 -9.26
N SER A 79 -4.13 -14.35 -8.17
CA SER A 79 -4.84 -13.07 -8.17
C SER A 79 -4.78 -12.39 -6.80
N CYS A 80 -4.82 -11.06 -6.80
CA CYS A 80 -4.99 -10.23 -5.62
C CYS A 80 -5.88 -9.04 -6.00
N ASP A 81 -7.01 -8.88 -5.31
CA ASP A 81 -8.03 -7.90 -5.64
C ASP A 81 -8.80 -7.49 -4.37
N THR A 82 -9.59 -6.43 -4.46
CA THR A 82 -10.45 -5.90 -3.40
C THR A 82 -11.92 -6.16 -3.68
N LEU A 83 -12.75 -6.27 -2.64
CA LEU A 83 -14.20 -6.23 -2.80
C LEU A 83 -14.70 -4.77 -2.83
N PRO A 84 -15.75 -4.46 -3.63
CA PRO A 84 -16.35 -3.13 -3.71
C PRO A 84 -16.93 -2.59 -2.40
#